data_AF-A0A6P0N9X9-F1
#
_entry.id   AF-A0A6P0N9X9-F1
#
_cell.length_a   1.000
_cell.length_b   1.000
_cell.length_c   1.000
_cell.angle_alpha   90.00
_cell.angle_beta   90.00
_cell.angle_gamma   90.00
#
_symmetry.space_group_name_H-M   'P 1'
#
loop_
_entity.id
_entity.type
_entity.pdbx_description
1 polymer ?
#
loop_
_entity_poly.entity_id
_entity_poly.type
_entity_poly.pdbx_seq_one_letter_code
_entity_poly.pdbx_strand_id
1 'polypeptide(L)'
;EAQAKRIDDISDFNPAQITFYGSIQPEQMLQQFEQLRGNTPYDGILLVTDQGSYELSEDNNNVAVVAAPLWMVHLGNQLPSAYNDTILKLIQNSGGGVSTDIQGVIQRMATQEALGSSVVSVADGYAWFMESATAETTTETGFEPLAARQLILGLSGNLNGSLEELDRIHGIAKTYDIVSPYSSMIVLVNDEQRRMLKEAEASSDRFDREVETGEEQLNQPSNPFSVSGVPEPEVWMLILISAIALLIISKRQKITVDG
;
A
#
# COMPACT_ATOMS: atom_id res chain seq x y z
N GLU A 1 17.77 20.45 -23.62
CA GLU A 1 17.43 19.89 -22.29
C GLU A 1 18.51 20.31 -21.31
N ALA A 2 18.14 20.78 -20.12
CA ALA A 2 19.11 21.12 -19.09
C ALA A 2 19.56 19.82 -18.41
N GLN A 3 20.82 19.43 -18.60
CA GLN A 3 21.38 18.23 -17.98
C GLN A 3 21.75 18.53 -16.52
N ALA A 4 21.44 17.61 -15.60
CA ALA A 4 21.84 17.74 -14.21
C ALA A 4 23.36 17.86 -14.08
N LYS A 5 23.83 18.80 -13.25
CA LYS A 5 25.25 19.08 -13.06
C LYS A 5 25.59 18.99 -11.58
N ARG A 6 26.65 18.22 -11.28
CA ARG A 6 27.25 18.19 -9.95
C ARG A 6 28.02 19.47 -9.67
N ILE A 7 27.82 20.01 -8.48
CA ILE A 7 28.56 21.15 -7.93
C ILE A 7 29.06 20.70 -6.55
N ASP A 8 30.37 20.73 -6.34
CA ASP A 8 30.98 20.27 -5.08
C ASP A 8 31.10 21.39 -4.04
N ASP A 9 31.27 22.65 -4.48
CA ASP A 9 31.29 23.83 -3.60
C ASP A 9 29.98 24.61 -3.76
N ILE A 10 29.22 24.76 -2.68
CA ILE A 10 27.97 25.52 -2.68
C ILE A 10 28.18 26.99 -3.09
N SER A 11 29.39 27.53 -2.93
CA SER A 11 29.77 28.88 -3.38
C SER A 11 29.69 29.03 -4.90
N ASP A 12 29.84 27.93 -5.65
CA ASP A 12 29.70 27.89 -7.10
C ASP A 12 28.22 27.82 -7.54
N PHE A 13 27.29 27.61 -6.61
CA PHE A 13 25.86 27.59 -6.89
C PHE A 13 25.27 29.01 -6.86
N ASN A 14 24.91 29.52 -8.04
CA ASN A 14 24.22 30.81 -8.17
C ASN A 14 22.71 30.62 -8.41
N PRO A 15 21.85 30.81 -7.40
CA PRO A 15 20.41 30.59 -7.54
C PRO A 15 19.77 31.56 -8.54
N ALA A 16 20.33 32.76 -8.74
CA ALA A 16 19.77 33.74 -9.66
C ALA A 16 19.96 33.38 -11.14
N GLN A 17 20.86 32.42 -11.45
CA GLN A 17 21.12 31.93 -12.80
C GLN A 17 20.42 30.60 -13.11
N ILE A 18 19.67 30.05 -12.15
CA ILE A 18 19.02 28.75 -12.28
C ILE A 18 17.53 28.97 -12.49
N THR A 19 17.00 28.36 -13.55
CA THR A 19 15.55 28.26 -13.76
C THR A 19 15.12 26.87 -13.37
N PHE A 20 14.29 26.78 -12.33
CA PHE A 20 13.69 25.51 -11.91
C PHE A 20 12.51 25.20 -12.82
N TYR A 21 12.66 24.14 -13.61
CA TYR A 21 11.54 23.56 -14.36
C TYR A 21 11.01 22.39 -13.53
N GLY A 22 9.80 22.51 -13.00
CA GLY A 22 9.15 21.50 -12.15
C GLY A 22 8.71 20.25 -12.92
N SER A 23 9.63 19.62 -13.63
CA SER A 23 9.34 18.53 -14.57
C SER A 23 9.89 17.17 -14.12
N ILE A 24 10.54 17.09 -12.96
CA ILE A 24 11.13 15.85 -12.47
C ILE A 24 10.61 15.50 -11.08
N GLN A 25 10.39 14.21 -10.87
CA GLN A 25 9.89 13.65 -9.61
C GLN A 25 11.04 13.33 -8.65
N PRO A 26 10.79 13.21 -7.33
CA PRO A 26 11.81 12.87 -6.34
C PRO A 26 12.65 11.64 -6.70
N GLU A 27 12.04 10.59 -7.25
CA GLU A 27 12.77 9.39 -7.68
C GLU A 27 13.79 9.69 -8.78
N GLN A 28 13.41 10.51 -9.77
CA GLN A 28 14.29 10.91 -10.86
C GLN A 28 15.42 11.79 -10.33
N MET A 29 15.15 12.65 -9.34
CA MET A 29 16.19 13.44 -8.68
C MET A 29 17.20 12.54 -7.95
N LEU A 30 16.73 11.50 -7.24
CA LEU A 30 17.59 10.54 -6.55
C LEU A 30 18.42 9.70 -7.54
N GLN A 31 17.83 9.29 -8.66
CA GLN A 31 18.56 8.61 -9.73
C GLN A 31 19.65 9.51 -10.34
N GLN A 32 19.35 10.78 -10.58
CA GLN A 32 20.35 11.76 -11.03
C GLN A 32 21.46 11.94 -10.00
N PHE A 33 21.12 12.02 -8.71
CA PHE A 33 22.09 12.10 -7.63
C PHE A 33 23.02 10.87 -7.63
N GLU A 34 22.48 9.65 -7.71
CA GLU A 34 23.28 8.43 -7.74
C GLU A 34 24.19 8.34 -8.97
N GLN A 35 23.77 8.87 -10.12
CA GLN A 35 24.63 8.95 -11.31
C GLN A 35 25.76 9.97 -11.15
N LEU A 36 25.51 11.07 -10.43
CA LEU A 36 26.44 12.19 -10.28
C LEU A 36 27.41 12.04 -9.09
N ARG A 37 27.02 11.32 -8.04
CA ARG A 37 27.83 11.17 -6.81
C ARG A 37 29.16 10.44 -7.03
N GLY A 38 29.25 9.58 -8.04
CA GLY A 38 30.40 8.69 -8.22
C GLY A 38 30.72 7.91 -6.94
N ASN A 39 31.99 7.88 -6.54
CA ASN A 39 32.46 7.19 -5.33
C ASN A 39 32.52 8.09 -4.08
N THR A 40 31.91 9.28 -4.10
CA THR A 40 31.94 10.19 -2.95
C THR A 40 31.03 9.64 -1.83
N PRO A 41 31.57 9.39 -0.62
CA PRO A 41 30.75 9.09 0.55
C PRO A 41 30.11 10.38 1.07
N TYR A 42 28.91 10.27 1.63
CA TYR A 42 28.20 11.38 2.26
C TYR A 42 27.77 10.93 3.65
N ASP A 43 27.84 11.85 4.62
CA ASP A 43 27.29 11.64 5.96
C ASP A 43 25.77 11.89 6.00
N GLY A 44 25.22 12.46 4.91
CA GLY A 44 23.82 12.80 4.79
C GLY A 44 23.44 13.39 3.45
N ILE A 45 22.18 13.22 3.07
CA ILE A 45 21.65 13.69 1.79
C ILE A 45 20.37 14.49 2.05
N LEU A 46 20.36 15.75 1.60
CA LEU A 46 19.18 16.61 1.66
C LEU A 46 18.63 16.76 0.23
N LEU A 47 17.49 16.16 -0.03
CA LEU A 47 16.76 16.35 -1.27
C LEU A 47 15.78 17.51 -1.11
N VAL A 48 16.15 18.67 -1.67
CA VAL A 48 15.35 19.89 -1.59
C VAL A 48 14.38 19.95 -2.77
N THR A 49 13.09 20.02 -2.46
CA THR A 49 12.01 20.03 -3.46
C THR A 49 10.84 20.91 -3.00
N ASP A 50 9.89 21.18 -3.88
CA ASP A 50 8.62 21.81 -3.51
C ASP A 50 7.61 20.72 -3.08
N GLN A 51 6.31 21.01 -3.08
CA GLN A 51 5.29 20.03 -2.71
C GLN A 51 5.29 18.78 -3.62
N GLY A 52 5.82 18.86 -4.85
CA GLY A 52 5.82 17.76 -5.82
C GLY A 52 4.41 17.33 -6.26
N SER A 53 4.32 16.22 -6.99
CA SER A 53 3.04 15.64 -7.42
C SER A 53 3.05 14.12 -7.26
N TYR A 54 2.34 13.63 -6.25
CA TYR A 54 2.20 12.20 -5.95
C TYR A 54 1.54 11.41 -7.10
N GLU A 55 0.46 11.96 -7.67
CA GLU A 55 -0.33 11.33 -8.75
C GLU A 55 0.45 11.03 -10.03
N LEU A 56 1.59 11.70 -10.20
CA LEU A 56 2.46 11.59 -11.37
C LEU A 56 3.71 10.75 -11.08
N SER A 57 3.78 10.08 -9.93
CA SER A 57 4.85 9.14 -9.63
C SER A 57 4.58 7.79 -10.30
N GLU A 58 5.57 7.28 -11.03
CA GLU A 58 5.55 5.91 -11.52
C GLU A 58 6.13 5.00 -10.44
N ASP A 59 5.51 3.85 -10.17
CA ASP A 59 6.10 2.85 -9.29
C ASP A 59 7.28 2.17 -10.01
N ASN A 60 8.45 2.77 -9.92
CA ASN A 60 9.66 2.23 -10.55
C ASN A 60 10.52 1.49 -9.51
N ASN A 61 10.69 0.19 -9.71
CA ASN A 61 11.42 -0.69 -8.77
C ASN A 61 12.95 -0.47 -8.77
N ASN A 62 13.47 0.46 -9.58
CA ASN A 62 14.90 0.76 -9.63
C ASN A 62 15.24 1.82 -8.58
N VAL A 63 15.31 1.36 -7.35
CA VAL A 63 15.54 2.18 -6.16
C VAL A 63 17.03 2.51 -6.04
N ALA A 64 17.36 3.81 -6.06
CA ALA A 64 18.67 4.32 -5.68
C ALA A 64 19.01 3.87 -4.25
N VAL A 65 20.05 3.05 -4.05
CA VAL A 65 20.48 2.66 -2.70
C VAL A 65 21.20 3.84 -2.07
N VAL A 66 20.59 4.44 -1.05
CA VAL A 66 21.17 5.57 -0.35
C VAL A 66 21.90 5.09 0.89
N ALA A 67 23.24 5.14 0.87
CA ALA A 67 24.10 4.71 1.98
C ALA A 67 24.19 5.70 3.16
N ALA A 68 23.42 6.79 3.12
CA ALA A 68 23.44 7.86 4.11
C ALA A 68 22.00 8.34 4.40
N PRO A 69 21.72 8.94 5.56
CA PRO A 69 20.39 9.45 5.90
C PRO A 69 19.81 10.38 4.82
N LEU A 70 18.66 10.00 4.26
CA LEU A 70 17.95 10.76 3.24
C LEU A 70 16.88 11.66 3.84
N TRP A 71 17.06 12.97 3.74
CA TRP A 71 16.10 13.97 4.18
C TRP A 71 15.39 14.63 3.00
N MET A 72 14.08 14.46 2.94
CA MET A 72 13.20 15.22 2.05
C MET A 72 12.92 16.58 2.66
N VAL A 73 13.39 17.65 2.01
CA VAL A 73 13.19 19.02 2.48
C VAL A 73 12.26 19.76 1.54
N HIS A 74 11.06 20.09 2.04
CA HIS A 74 10.02 20.75 1.25
C HIS A 74 10.02 22.28 1.46
N LEU A 75 10.29 23.01 0.39
CA LEU A 75 10.23 24.46 0.36
C LEU A 75 8.78 24.95 0.38
N GLY A 76 8.57 26.15 0.93
CA GLY A 76 7.23 26.76 0.98
C GLY A 76 6.37 26.32 2.17
N ASN A 77 6.93 25.53 3.11
CA ASN A 77 6.23 25.03 4.30
C ASN A 77 4.98 24.21 4.00
N GLN A 78 4.99 23.49 2.87
CA GLN A 78 3.93 22.60 2.43
C GLN A 78 4.51 21.21 2.22
N LEU A 79 3.90 20.20 2.83
CA LEU A 79 4.25 18.80 2.62
C LEU A 79 3.41 18.19 1.50
N PRO A 80 3.95 17.22 0.75
CA PRO A 80 3.15 16.41 -0.16
C PRO A 80 2.04 15.68 0.59
N SER A 81 0.94 15.39 -0.09
CA SER A 81 -0.16 14.59 0.47
C SER A 81 0.27 13.16 0.80
N ALA A 82 1.16 12.60 -0.02
CA ALA A 82 1.70 11.26 0.14
C ALA A 82 3.04 11.14 -0.60
N TYR A 83 3.80 10.11 -0.23
CA TYR A 83 4.90 9.58 -1.03
C TYR A 83 4.53 8.18 -1.48
N ASN A 84 5.12 7.75 -2.60
CA ASN A 84 5.03 6.35 -2.98
C ASN A 84 5.83 5.47 -2.00
N ASP A 85 5.56 4.17 -2.05
CA ASP A 85 6.14 3.21 -1.12
C ASP A 85 7.67 3.14 -1.23
N THR A 86 8.20 3.34 -2.43
CA THR A 86 9.63 3.35 -2.72
C THR A 86 10.35 4.45 -1.94
N ILE A 87 9.86 5.69 -2.02
CA ILE A 87 10.44 6.83 -1.29
C ILE A 87 10.28 6.66 0.22
N LEU A 88 9.11 6.18 0.70
CA LEU A 88 8.90 5.93 2.13
C LEU A 88 9.90 4.91 2.68
N LYS A 89 10.11 3.80 1.97
CA LYS A 89 11.09 2.77 2.34
C LYS A 89 12.51 3.32 2.34
N LEU A 90 12.86 4.16 1.37
CA LEU A 90 14.18 4.79 1.32
C LEU A 90 14.44 5.71 2.51
N ILE A 91 13.49 6.57 2.85
CA ILE A 91 13.59 7.47 3.99
C ILE A 91 13.78 6.67 5.28
N GLN A 92 13.02 5.58 5.45
CA GLN A 92 13.09 4.72 6.63
C GLN A 92 14.41 3.95 6.72
N ASN A 93 14.79 3.25 5.66
CA ASN A 93 15.99 2.41 5.64
C ASN A 93 17.28 3.23 5.77
N SER A 94 17.28 4.46 5.26
CA SER A 94 18.44 5.36 5.40
C SER A 94 18.54 6.00 6.79
N GLY A 95 17.50 5.91 7.64
CA GLY A 95 17.43 6.64 8.91
C GLY A 95 17.22 8.15 8.74
N GLY A 96 16.68 8.55 7.60
CA GLY A 96 16.39 9.94 7.26
C GLY A 96 14.99 10.40 7.69
N GLY A 97 14.45 11.41 7.00
CA GLY A 97 13.14 11.95 7.36
C GLY A 97 12.58 12.96 6.37
N VAL A 98 11.50 13.61 6.78
CA VAL A 98 10.81 14.67 6.02
C VAL A 98 10.76 15.93 6.89
N SER A 99 11.06 17.09 6.31
CA SER A 99 11.00 18.38 7.00
C SER A 99 10.66 19.51 6.03
N THR A 100 10.16 20.63 6.55
CA THR A 100 10.07 21.91 5.82
C THR A 100 11.16 22.90 6.25
N ASP A 101 11.97 22.53 7.26
CA ASP A 101 13.02 23.35 7.84
C ASP A 101 14.39 22.69 7.65
N ILE A 102 15.21 23.31 6.79
CA ILE A 102 16.60 22.89 6.52
C ILE A 102 17.47 23.02 7.77
N GLN A 103 17.30 24.09 8.55
CA GLN A 103 18.14 24.33 9.72
C GLN A 103 17.90 23.27 10.78
N GLY A 104 16.64 22.94 11.03
CA GLY A 104 16.24 21.85 11.92
C GLY A 104 16.78 20.49 11.47
N VAL A 105 16.80 20.19 10.17
CA VAL A 105 17.38 18.95 9.63
C VAL A 105 18.88 18.89 9.93
N ILE A 106 19.64 19.93 9.58
CA ILE A 106 21.08 19.98 9.82
C ILE A 106 21.39 19.83 11.31
N GLN A 107 20.63 20.50 12.18
CA GLN A 107 20.79 20.39 13.63
C GLN A 107 20.52 18.97 14.13
N ARG A 108 19.45 18.31 13.64
CA ARG A 108 19.13 16.92 14.01
C ARG A 108 20.25 15.97 13.61
N MET A 109 20.74 16.10 12.37
CA MET A 109 21.83 15.27 11.86
C MET A 109 23.12 15.44 12.68
N ALA A 110 23.55 16.69 12.92
CA ALA A 110 24.72 16.97 13.73
C ALA A 110 24.57 16.47 15.18
N THR A 111 23.36 16.56 15.75
CA THR A 111 23.09 16.06 17.11
C THR A 111 23.12 14.54 17.15
N GLN A 112 22.53 13.88 16.16
CA GLN A 112 22.51 12.42 16.04
C GLN A 112 23.93 11.87 15.86
N GLU A 113 24.75 12.51 15.03
CA GLU A 113 26.17 12.16 14.88
C GLU A 113 26.93 12.35 16.20
N ALA A 114 26.73 13.47 16.89
CA ALA A 114 27.40 13.76 18.16
C ALA A 114 27.01 12.80 19.30
N LEU A 115 25.78 12.28 19.30
CA LEU A 115 25.29 11.31 20.29
C LEU A 115 25.72 9.87 19.98
N GLY A 116 26.13 9.59 18.74
CA GLY A 116 26.66 8.29 18.32
C GLY A 116 25.59 7.24 18.02
N SER A 117 26.03 5.99 17.78
CA SER A 117 25.19 4.93 17.21
C SER A 117 24.10 4.35 18.11
N SER A 118 24.05 4.71 19.40
CA SER A 118 22.99 4.28 20.31
C SER A 118 21.72 5.11 20.19
N VAL A 119 21.79 6.27 19.54
CA VAL A 119 20.62 7.12 19.30
C VAL A 119 19.80 6.55 18.15
N VAL A 120 18.50 6.40 18.38
CA VAL A 120 17.53 5.96 17.38
C VAL A 120 17.09 7.15 16.52
N SER A 121 16.76 8.27 17.16
CA SER A 121 16.36 9.49 16.47
C SER A 121 16.51 10.73 17.35
N VAL A 122 16.60 11.88 16.69
CA VAL A 122 16.53 13.20 17.32
C VAL A 122 15.36 13.97 16.72
N ALA A 123 14.34 14.25 17.53
CA ALA A 123 13.13 14.95 17.11
C ALA A 123 12.55 15.77 18.26
N ASP A 124 11.98 16.93 17.92
CA ASP A 124 11.21 17.79 18.83
C ASP A 124 11.95 18.19 20.13
N GLY A 125 13.29 18.30 20.07
CA GLY A 125 14.13 18.63 21.21
C GLY A 125 14.50 17.43 22.10
N TYR A 126 14.08 16.22 21.72
CA TYR A 126 14.41 14.98 22.41
C TYR A 126 15.35 14.11 21.58
N ALA A 127 16.21 13.38 22.28
CA ALA A 127 16.99 12.28 21.71
C ALA A 127 16.44 10.97 22.27
N TRP A 128 16.15 10.03 21.36
CA TRP A 128 15.60 8.73 21.71
C TRP A 128 16.69 7.67 21.62
N PHE A 129 16.84 6.88 22.68
CA PHE A 129 17.80 5.80 22.76
C PHE A 129 17.06 4.47 22.92
N MET A 130 17.65 3.40 22.38
CA MET A 130 17.15 2.05 22.57
C MET A 130 18.15 1.24 23.36
N GLU A 131 17.68 0.68 24.48
CA GLU A 131 18.47 -0.18 25.34
C GLU A 131 17.75 -1.51 25.55
N SER A 132 18.52 -2.59 25.70
CA SER A 132 17.94 -3.88 26.06
C SER A 132 17.57 -3.87 27.53
N ALA A 133 16.27 -3.84 27.82
CA ALA A 133 15.76 -3.94 29.19
C ALA A 133 15.61 -5.42 29.60
N THR A 134 16.02 -5.74 30.82
CA THR A 134 15.82 -7.06 31.46
C THR A 134 14.64 -7.09 32.43
N ALA A 135 14.01 -5.94 32.70
CA ALA A 135 12.89 -5.81 33.61
C ALA A 135 11.68 -5.20 32.89
N GLU A 136 10.50 -5.77 33.13
CA GLU A 136 9.24 -5.22 32.66
C GLU A 136 8.89 -3.95 33.44
N THR A 137 8.63 -2.86 32.72
CA THR A 137 8.20 -1.60 33.33
C THR A 137 6.68 -1.69 33.54
N THR A 138 6.25 -1.55 34.79
CA THR A 138 4.83 -1.63 35.18
C THR A 138 4.15 -0.27 35.29
N THR A 139 4.88 0.81 34.98
CA THR A 139 4.42 2.18 35.10
C THR A 139 3.97 2.71 33.74
N GLU A 140 2.67 2.92 33.58
CA GLU A 140 2.07 3.65 32.46
C GLU A 140 2.33 5.16 32.66
N THR A 141 2.99 5.77 31.68
CA THR A 141 3.42 7.17 31.64
C THR A 141 2.65 8.00 30.62
N GLY A 142 1.93 7.37 29.68
CA GLY A 142 1.26 8.02 28.55
C GLY A 142 2.16 8.28 27.35
N PHE A 143 3.45 7.99 27.44
CA PHE A 143 4.42 8.12 26.34
C PHE A 143 4.59 6.82 25.55
N GLU A 144 3.87 5.76 25.91
CA GLU A 144 4.01 4.43 25.31
C GLU A 144 3.81 4.46 23.79
N PRO A 145 2.82 5.17 23.20
CA PRO A 145 2.70 5.25 21.75
C PRO A 145 3.89 5.93 21.07
N LEU A 146 4.47 6.96 21.72
CA LEU A 146 5.65 7.66 21.19
C LEU A 146 6.90 6.77 21.31
N ALA A 147 7.09 6.11 22.44
CA ALA A 147 8.17 5.16 22.66
C ALA A 147 8.05 3.95 21.71
N ALA A 148 6.85 3.42 21.48
CA ALA A 148 6.58 2.34 20.55
C ALA A 148 6.92 2.74 19.10
N ARG A 149 6.59 3.98 18.68
CA ARG A 149 7.00 4.49 17.37
C ARG A 149 8.52 4.52 17.22
N GLN A 150 9.22 4.99 18.24
CA GLN A 150 10.69 5.02 18.23
C GLN A 150 11.30 3.63 18.26
N LEU A 151 10.69 2.71 19.01
CA LEU A 151 11.09 1.30 19.03
C LEU A 151 10.94 0.65 17.65
N ILE A 152 9.80 0.87 16.98
CA ILE A 152 9.58 0.40 15.60
C ILE A 152 10.66 0.95 14.66
N LEU A 153 10.97 2.25 14.75
CA LEU A 153 12.02 2.88 13.92
C LEU A 153 13.39 2.23 14.15
N GLY A 154 13.83 2.06 15.40
CA GLY A 154 15.14 1.47 15.66
C GLY A 154 15.21 -0.04 15.35
N LEU A 155 14.11 -0.78 15.51
CA LEU A 155 14.03 -2.18 15.06
C LEU A 155 14.06 -2.27 13.54
N SER A 156 13.44 -1.31 12.84
CA SER A 156 13.36 -1.30 11.37
C SER A 156 14.71 -1.10 10.68
N GLY A 157 15.61 -0.33 11.28
CA GLY A 157 16.94 -0.04 10.70
C GLY A 157 17.87 -1.26 10.62
N ASN A 158 17.61 -2.33 11.37
CA ASN A 158 18.43 -3.55 11.40
C ASN A 158 17.70 -4.78 10.84
N LEU A 159 16.60 -4.59 10.10
CA LEU A 159 15.82 -5.70 9.58
C LEU A 159 16.63 -6.51 8.57
N ASN A 160 16.80 -7.80 8.85
CA ASN A 160 17.37 -8.76 7.89
C ASN A 160 16.28 -9.42 7.02
N GLY A 161 15.03 -8.96 7.15
CA GLY A 161 13.89 -9.52 6.43
C GLY A 161 13.37 -10.85 7.01
N SER A 162 13.76 -11.21 8.24
CA SER A 162 13.16 -12.35 8.94
C SER A 162 11.69 -12.09 9.23
N LEU A 163 10.85 -13.10 8.97
CA LEU A 163 9.41 -13.02 9.21
C LEU A 163 9.11 -12.76 10.69
N GLU A 164 9.91 -13.35 11.58
CA GLU A 164 9.79 -13.19 13.02
C GLU A 164 10.06 -11.76 13.48
N GLU A 165 11.02 -11.06 12.87
CA GLU A 165 11.28 -9.65 13.16
C GLU A 165 10.14 -8.75 12.70
N LEU A 166 9.59 -9.02 11.51
CA LEU A 166 8.44 -8.30 10.96
C LEU A 166 7.18 -8.50 11.81
N ASP A 167 6.91 -9.73 12.26
CA ASP A 167 5.78 -10.03 13.13
C ASP A 167 5.90 -9.31 14.48
N ARG A 168 7.12 -9.20 15.04
CA ARG A 168 7.35 -8.44 16.28
C ARG A 168 7.08 -6.95 16.10
N ILE A 169 7.60 -6.34 15.03
CA ILE A 169 7.34 -4.93 14.72
C ILE A 169 5.85 -4.69 14.51
N HIS A 170 5.17 -5.57 13.78
CA HIS A 170 3.73 -5.50 13.55
C HIS A 170 2.93 -5.62 14.85
N GLY A 171 3.30 -6.55 15.74
CA GLY A 171 2.65 -6.71 17.06
C GLY A 171 2.71 -5.44 17.91
N ILE A 172 3.87 -4.77 17.94
CA ILE A 172 4.02 -3.47 18.62
C ILE A 172 3.11 -2.42 17.95
N ALA A 173 3.14 -2.34 16.63
CA ALA A 173 2.33 -1.38 15.88
C ALA A 173 0.82 -1.55 16.14
N LYS A 174 0.33 -2.79 16.14
CA LYS A 174 -1.06 -3.14 16.44
C LYS A 174 -1.45 -2.83 17.89
N THR A 175 -0.54 -3.03 18.84
CA THR A 175 -0.81 -2.79 20.27
C THR A 175 -1.01 -1.32 20.58
N TYR A 176 -0.33 -0.43 19.85
CA TYR A 176 -0.34 1.02 20.08
C TYR A 176 -1.03 1.81 18.96
N ASP A 177 -1.81 1.14 18.10
CA ASP A 177 -2.54 1.75 16.97
C ASP A 177 -1.65 2.61 16.04
N ILE A 178 -0.41 2.16 15.81
CA ILE A 178 0.56 2.85 14.98
C ILE A 178 0.46 2.35 13.54
N VAL A 179 0.14 3.24 12.61
CA VAL A 179 0.22 2.95 11.17
C VAL A 179 1.69 2.91 10.77
N SER A 180 2.19 1.73 10.42
CA SER A 180 3.54 1.52 9.90
C SER A 180 3.50 0.93 8.50
N PRO A 181 4.54 1.14 7.67
CA PRO A 181 4.66 0.52 6.34
C PRO A 181 4.62 -1.00 6.39
N TYR A 182 5.07 -1.60 7.50
CA TYR A 182 5.03 -3.04 7.73
C TYR A 182 3.61 -3.56 7.98
N SER A 183 2.67 -2.67 8.35
CA SER A 183 1.27 -3.04 8.55
C SER A 183 0.53 -3.35 7.26
N SER A 184 1.00 -2.87 6.10
CA SER A 184 0.37 -3.13 4.80
C SER A 184 0.87 -4.42 4.12
N MET A 185 1.98 -5.00 4.59
CA MET A 185 2.58 -6.21 3.99
C MET A 185 2.01 -7.53 4.51
N ILE A 186 1.24 -7.50 5.59
CA ILE A 186 0.58 -8.70 6.13
C ILE A 186 -0.86 -8.68 5.66
N VAL A 187 -1.20 -9.61 4.76
CA VAL A 187 -2.58 -9.84 4.30
C VAL A 187 -3.49 -9.94 5.53
N LEU A 188 -4.50 -9.07 5.56
CA LEU A 188 -5.55 -8.99 6.56
C LEU A 188 -6.40 -10.27 6.56
N VAL A 189 -5.86 -11.36 7.10
CA VAL A 189 -6.67 -12.47 7.58
C VAL A 189 -6.51 -12.47 9.09
N ASN A 190 -7.49 -11.92 9.78
CA ASN A 190 -7.60 -11.99 11.23
C ASN A 190 -7.53 -13.47 11.67
N ASP A 191 -6.98 -13.78 12.84
CA ASP A 191 -6.89 -15.16 13.35
C ASP A 191 -8.26 -15.85 13.40
N GLU A 192 -9.31 -15.06 13.65
CA GLU A 192 -10.69 -15.54 13.58
C GLU A 192 -11.11 -15.93 12.15
N GLN A 193 -10.73 -15.13 11.14
CA GLN A 193 -10.97 -15.45 9.73
C GLN A 193 -10.12 -16.64 9.28
N ARG A 194 -8.88 -16.78 9.77
CA ARG A 194 -8.02 -17.93 9.50
C ARG A 194 -8.60 -19.21 10.11
N ARG A 195 -9.19 -19.11 11.31
CA ARG A 195 -9.92 -20.21 11.96
C ARG A 195 -11.19 -20.56 11.18
N MET A 196 -11.98 -19.58 10.77
CA MET A 196 -13.19 -19.78 9.95
C MET A 196 -12.86 -20.42 8.61
N LEU A 197 -11.77 -20.00 7.95
CA LEU A 197 -11.30 -20.60 6.69
C LEU A 197 -10.84 -22.05 6.91
N LYS A 198 -10.13 -22.32 7.99
CA LYS A 198 -9.67 -23.68 8.34
C LYS A 198 -10.82 -24.61 8.72
N GLU A 199 -11.86 -24.07 9.37
CA GLU A 199 -13.11 -24.76 9.70
C GLU A 199 -13.94 -25.03 8.43
N ALA A 200 -14.00 -24.08 7.50
CA ALA A 200 -14.61 -24.24 6.18
C ALA A 200 -13.84 -25.24 5.29
N GLU A 201 -12.50 -25.26 5.33
CA GLU A 201 -11.66 -26.24 4.62
C GLU A 201 -11.77 -27.66 5.19
N ALA A 202 -12.00 -27.77 6.50
CA ALA A 202 -12.23 -29.05 7.19
C ALA A 202 -13.67 -29.57 7.06
N SER A 203 -14.60 -28.72 6.60
CA SER A 203 -15.94 -29.17 6.23
C SER A 203 -15.86 -30.16 5.07
N SER A 204 -16.58 -31.27 5.18
CA SER A 204 -16.66 -32.33 4.16
C SER A 204 -17.19 -31.84 2.82
N ASP A 205 -17.76 -30.63 2.82
CA ASP A 205 -18.64 -30.10 1.79
C ASP A 205 -18.03 -28.88 1.08
N ARG A 206 -16.79 -29.05 0.62
CA ARG A 206 -15.95 -27.96 0.08
C ARG A 206 -16.36 -27.52 -1.33
N PHE A 207 -17.19 -28.33 -1.98
CA PHE A 207 -17.52 -28.19 -3.39
C PHE A 207 -19.01 -28.02 -3.64
N ASP A 208 -19.87 -28.24 -2.63
CA ASP A 208 -21.30 -27.97 -2.75
C ASP A 208 -21.53 -26.53 -2.31
N ARG A 209 -21.08 -25.62 -3.17
CA ARG A 209 -21.55 -24.25 -3.10
C ARG A 209 -23.03 -24.29 -3.49
N GLU A 210 -23.88 -23.69 -2.67
CA GLU A 210 -25.17 -23.24 -3.13
C GLU A 210 -24.88 -22.38 -4.36
N VAL A 211 -25.26 -22.88 -5.53
CA VAL A 211 -25.08 -22.14 -6.78
C VAL A 211 -26.02 -20.97 -6.65
N GLU A 212 -25.49 -19.83 -6.21
CA GLU A 212 -26.21 -18.56 -6.24
C GLU A 212 -26.42 -18.27 -7.73
N THR A 213 -27.54 -18.79 -8.25
CA THR A 213 -28.02 -18.47 -9.58
C THR A 213 -28.25 -16.97 -9.53
N GLY A 214 -27.31 -16.22 -10.12
CA GLY A 214 -27.32 -14.77 -10.21
C GLY A 214 -28.49 -14.26 -11.05
N GLU A 215 -29.71 -14.51 -10.57
CA GLU A 215 -30.92 -13.77 -10.92
C GLU A 215 -31.19 -12.83 -9.76
N GLU A 216 -30.31 -11.84 -9.59
CA GLU A 216 -30.82 -10.53 -9.23
C GLU A 216 -31.92 -10.22 -10.25
N GLN A 217 -33.13 -9.88 -9.77
CA GLN A 217 -34.20 -9.35 -10.61
C GLN A 217 -33.74 -8.03 -11.22
N LEU A 218 -32.93 -8.13 -12.27
CA LEU A 218 -32.64 -7.06 -13.19
C LEU A 218 -33.91 -6.86 -14.00
N ASN A 219 -34.74 -5.92 -13.56
CA ASN A 219 -35.75 -5.31 -14.39
C ASN A 219 -35.05 -4.61 -15.57
N GLN A 220 -34.68 -5.38 -16.59
CA GLN A 220 -34.23 -4.86 -17.88
C GLN A 220 -35.41 -4.78 -18.85
N PRO A 221 -35.46 -3.72 -19.69
CA PRO A 221 -36.62 -3.41 -20.50
C PRO A 221 -36.81 -4.45 -21.61
N SER A 222 -38.08 -4.76 -21.86
CA SER A 222 -38.59 -5.74 -22.81
C SER A 222 -37.90 -5.73 -24.17
N ASN A 223 -37.22 -6.83 -24.50
CA ASN A 223 -36.69 -7.09 -25.84
C ASN A 223 -37.58 -8.15 -26.53
N PRO A 224 -38.34 -7.82 -27.60
CA PRO A 224 -39.42 -8.66 -28.11
C PRO A 224 -38.99 -9.82 -29.04
N PHE A 225 -37.71 -10.20 -29.05
CA PHE A 225 -37.19 -11.23 -29.98
C PHE A 225 -36.26 -12.29 -29.36
N SER A 226 -36.19 -12.43 -28.03
CA SER A 226 -35.42 -13.52 -27.41
C SER A 226 -36.29 -14.77 -27.23
N VAL A 227 -36.17 -15.72 -28.15
CA VAL A 227 -36.71 -17.08 -28.00
C VAL A 227 -35.68 -17.89 -27.20
N SER A 228 -35.95 -18.10 -25.90
CA SER A 228 -35.21 -19.07 -25.09
C SER A 228 -35.52 -20.48 -25.62
N GLY A 229 -34.48 -21.14 -26.14
CA GLY A 229 -34.57 -22.41 -26.87
C GLY A 229 -34.80 -23.66 -26.02
N VAL A 230 -35.27 -23.52 -24.78
CA VAL A 230 -35.59 -24.66 -23.91
C VAL A 230 -36.95 -24.42 -23.28
N PRO A 231 -38.00 -25.16 -23.68
CA PRO A 231 -39.31 -24.99 -23.06
C PRO A 231 -39.26 -25.44 -21.61
N GLU A 232 -39.72 -24.59 -20.71
CA GLU A 232 -39.87 -24.91 -19.29
C GLU A 232 -40.79 -26.13 -19.08
N PRO A 233 -40.67 -26.88 -17.97
CA PRO A 233 -41.43 -28.11 -17.70
C PRO A 233 -42.95 -27.96 -17.87
N GLU A 234 -43.48 -26.76 -17.60
CA GLU A 234 -44.89 -26.43 -17.72
C GLU A 234 -45.35 -26.32 -19.18
N VAL A 235 -44.46 -25.88 -20.08
CA VAL A 235 -44.72 -25.80 -21.53
C VAL A 235 -44.84 -27.21 -22.12
N TRP A 236 -44.06 -28.17 -21.62
CA TRP A 236 -44.20 -29.58 -22.01
C TRP A 236 -45.56 -30.15 -21.61
N MET A 237 -46.08 -29.78 -20.44
CA MET A 237 -47.45 -30.15 -20.04
C MET A 237 -48.50 -29.54 -20.97
N LEU A 238 -48.35 -28.27 -21.35
CA LEU A 238 -49.29 -27.62 -22.28
C LEU A 238 -49.24 -28.23 -23.69
N ILE A 239 -48.06 -28.61 -24.18
CA ILE A 239 -47.91 -29.34 -25.45
C ILE A 239 -48.59 -30.71 -25.36
N LEU A 240 -48.43 -31.43 -24.25
CA LEU A 240 -49.08 -32.72 -24.05
C LEU A 240 -50.61 -32.59 -24.04
N ILE A 241 -51.15 -31.60 -23.32
CA ILE A 241 -52.60 -31.37 -23.23
C ILE A 241 -53.18 -30.97 -24.59
N SER A 242 -52.49 -30.10 -25.33
CA SER A 242 -52.91 -29.67 -26.66
C SER A 242 -52.85 -30.79 -27.70
N ALA A 243 -51.84 -31.67 -27.61
CA ALA A 243 -51.78 -32.88 -28.44
C ALA A 243 -52.94 -33.85 -28.16
N ILE A 244 -53.31 -34.04 -26.89
CA ILE A 244 -54.45 -34.87 -26.49
C ILE A 244 -55.77 -34.26 -26.99
N ALA A 245 -55.94 -32.93 -26.87
CA ALA A 245 -57.13 -32.24 -27.36
C ALA A 245 -57.29 -32.37 -28.88
N LEU A 246 -56.20 -32.23 -29.64
CA LEU A 246 -56.21 -32.42 -31.10
C LEU A 246 -56.53 -33.87 -31.51
N LEU A 247 -56.05 -34.86 -30.75
CA LEU A 247 -56.37 -36.27 -30.99
C LEU A 247 -57.86 -36.57 -30.77
N ILE A 248 -58.47 -35.97 -29.76
CA ILE A 248 -59.91 -36.11 -29.47
C ILE A 248 -60.74 -35.47 -30.59
N ILE A 249 -60.34 -34.29 -31.08
CA ILE A 249 -61.03 -33.59 -32.18
C ILE A 249 -60.91 -34.39 -33.48
N SER A 250 -59.71 -34.90 -33.80
CA SER A 250 -59.46 -35.74 -34.98
C SER A 250 -60.30 -37.03 -34.97
N LYS A 251 -60.43 -37.69 -33.82
CA LYS A 251 -61.29 -38.88 -33.68
C LYS A 251 -62.78 -38.56 -33.80
N ARG A 252 -63.22 -37.37 -33.38
CA ARG A 252 -64.61 -36.91 -33.56
C ARG A 252 -64.92 -36.52 -35.01
N GLN A 253 -63.96 -35.95 -35.74
CA GLN A 253 -64.12 -35.63 -37.17
C GLN A 253 -64.15 -36.88 -38.06
N LYS A 254 -63.46 -37.97 -37.69
CA LYS A 254 -63.57 -39.26 -38.39
C LYS A 254 -64.91 -39.99 -38.20
N ILE A 255 -65.75 -39.58 -37.25
CA ILE A 255 -67.10 -40.15 -37.03
C ILE A 255 -68.17 -39.37 -37.84
N THR A 256 -67.81 -38.22 -38.44
CA THR A 256 -68.75 -37.37 -39.20
C THR A 256 -68.40 -37.30 -40.69
N VAL A 257 -67.56 -38.21 -41.18
CA VAL A 257 -67.29 -38.41 -42.62
C VAL A 257 -67.47 -39.91 -42.92
N ASP A 258 -68.73 -40.34 -42.81
CA ASP A 258 -69.35 -41.47 -43.52
C ASP A 258 -70.84 -41.41 -43.17
N GLY A 259 -71.70 -41.06 -44.15
CA GLY A 259 -73.15 -41.32 -44.15
C GLY A 259 -74.01 -40.67 -43.07
#